data_AF-A0A1X7SPY2-F1
#
_entry.id   AF-A0A1X7SPY2-F1
#
_cell.length_a   1.000
_cell.length_b   1.000
_cell.length_c   1.000
_cell.angle_alpha   90.00
_cell.angle_beta   90.00
_cell.angle_gamma   90.00
#
_symmetry.space_group_name_H-M   'P 1'
#
loop_
_entity.id
_entity.type
_entity.pdbx_description
1 polymer ?
#
loop_
_entity_poly.entity_id
_entity_poly.type
_entity_poly.pdbx_seq_one_letter_code
_entity_poly.pdbx_strand_id
1 'polypeptide(L)'
;MTLLAVACGQLKKENEQMKKENEKIKEENEEIKQHVKMLQNENTILKDHVHNATVPDSYPLLPIEVPDNNTTVHFYTGACGRHMSARMIVAENFNGFILLAFHKGKFDKYNPKIPNMFVKHKIQFISSLLPSFKVLDNTEAADELLPHDVLDTITGIDDMPPGVISRDIAFATMIKIYSE
;
A
#
# COMPACT_ATOMS: atom_id res chain seq x y z
N MET A 1 9.71 22.95 -63.53
CA MET A 1 10.47 21.74 -63.10
C MET A 1 11.53 22.04 -62.04
N THR A 2 12.23 23.18 -62.09
CA THR A 2 13.26 23.57 -61.09
C THR A 2 12.75 23.70 -59.66
N LEU A 3 11.58 24.31 -59.43
CA LEU A 3 10.99 24.45 -58.08
C LEU A 3 10.68 23.10 -57.40
N LEU A 4 10.26 22.10 -58.18
CA LEU A 4 9.93 20.76 -57.67
C LEU A 4 11.20 20.03 -57.21
N ALA A 5 12.29 20.11 -57.98
CA ALA A 5 13.58 19.52 -57.61
C ALA A 5 14.16 20.17 -56.34
N VAL A 6 14.01 21.49 -56.19
CA VAL A 6 14.43 22.21 -54.98
C VAL A 6 13.62 21.75 -53.75
N ALA A 7 12.29 21.66 -53.87
CA ALA A 7 11.42 21.19 -52.79
C ALA A 7 11.73 19.73 -52.39
N CYS A 8 11.92 18.83 -53.35
CA CYS A 8 12.32 17.44 -53.07
C CYS A 8 13.69 17.37 -52.38
N GLY A 9 14.64 18.22 -52.76
CA GLY A 9 15.96 18.31 -52.13
C GLY A 9 15.90 18.77 -50.68
N GLN A 10 15.03 19.74 -50.36
CA GLN A 10 14.80 20.22 -48.99
C GLN A 10 14.12 19.15 -48.13
N LEU A 11 13.04 18.54 -48.63
CA LEU A 11 12.34 17.46 -47.92
C LEU A 11 13.26 16.27 -47.61
N LYS A 12 14.17 15.92 -48.52
CA LYS A 12 15.14 14.85 -48.27
C LYS A 12 16.07 15.20 -47.09
N LYS A 13 16.56 16.44 -47.01
CA LYS A 13 17.43 16.90 -45.91
C LYS A 13 16.69 16.92 -44.57
N GLU A 14 15.47 17.44 -44.55
CA GLU A 14 14.63 17.44 -43.34
C GLU A 14 14.35 16.01 -42.86
N ASN A 15 14.08 15.08 -43.77
CA ASN A 15 13.81 13.68 -43.43
C ASN A 15 15.06 12.96 -42.88
N GLU A 16 16.25 13.25 -43.42
CA GLU A 16 17.52 12.74 -42.88
C GLU A 16 17.84 13.33 -41.50
N GLN A 17 17.54 14.62 -41.27
CA GLN A 17 17.69 15.26 -39.97
C GLN A 17 16.73 14.66 -38.93
N MET A 18 15.44 14.52 -39.27
CA MET A 18 14.44 13.89 -38.40
C MET A 18 14.81 12.46 -38.00
N LYS A 19 15.42 11.68 -38.90
CA LYS A 19 15.91 10.34 -38.58
C LYS A 19 17.01 10.37 -37.51
N LYS A 20 18.00 11.26 -37.65
CA LYS A 20 19.09 11.41 -36.67
C LYS A 20 18.58 11.87 -35.31
N GLU A 21 17.66 12.84 -35.30
CA GLU A 21 17.04 13.31 -34.05
C GLU A 21 16.22 12.19 -33.39
N ASN A 22 15.47 11.39 -34.16
CA ASN A 22 14.75 10.24 -33.64
C ASN A 22 15.65 9.14 -33.07
N GLU A 23 16.82 8.90 -33.66
CA GLU A 23 17.82 7.96 -33.13
C GLU A 23 18.37 8.45 -31.79
N LYS A 24 18.75 9.74 -31.70
CA LYS A 24 19.24 10.36 -30.45
C LYS A 24 18.20 10.31 -29.33
N ILE A 25 16.94 10.62 -29.64
CA ILE A 25 15.83 10.55 -28.66
C ILE A 25 15.61 9.11 -28.17
N LYS A 26 15.81 8.09 -29.02
CA LYS A 26 15.69 6.69 -28.59
C LYS A 26 16.81 6.32 -27.61
N GLU A 27 18.04 6.74 -27.89
CA GLU A 27 19.19 6.49 -27.01
C GLU A 27 18.98 7.16 -25.64
N GLU A 28 18.65 8.46 -25.62
CA GLU A 28 18.37 9.20 -24.38
C GLU A 28 17.22 8.57 -23.58
N ASN A 29 16.17 8.08 -24.25
CA ASN A 29 15.06 7.39 -23.57
C ASN A 29 15.47 6.07 -22.92
N GLU A 30 16.38 5.30 -23.54
CA GLU A 30 16.88 4.07 -22.93
C GLU A 30 17.77 4.37 -21.71
N GLU A 31 18.62 5.41 -21.76
CA GLU A 31 19.40 5.87 -20.61
C GLU A 31 18.50 6.32 -19.45
N ILE A 32 17.47 7.12 -19.74
CA ILE A 32 16.49 7.57 -18.74
C ILE A 32 15.79 6.37 -18.10
N LYS A 33 15.36 5.38 -18.89
CA LYS A 33 14.75 4.15 -18.35
C LYS A 33 15.68 3.40 -17.40
N GLN A 34 16.97 3.31 -17.73
CA GLN A 34 17.97 2.68 -16.86
C GLN A 34 18.14 3.46 -15.55
N HIS A 35 18.28 4.78 -15.61
CA HIS A 35 18.37 5.64 -14.42
C HIS A 35 17.13 5.53 -13.53
N VAL A 36 15.92 5.50 -14.11
CA VAL A 36 14.68 5.31 -13.36
C VAL A 36 14.67 3.97 -12.61
N LYS A 37 15.09 2.87 -13.27
CA LYS A 37 15.20 1.55 -12.62
C LYS A 37 16.20 1.57 -11.46
N MET A 38 17.35 2.22 -11.64
CA MET A 38 18.37 2.35 -10.60
C MET A 38 17.83 3.12 -9.38
N LEU A 39 17.19 4.28 -9.61
CA LEU A 39 16.58 5.07 -8.55
C LEU A 39 15.47 4.32 -7.80
N GLN A 40 14.66 3.53 -8.52
CA GLN A 40 13.64 2.68 -7.90
C GLN A 40 14.27 1.62 -6.97
N ASN A 41 15.39 1.02 -7.38
CA ASN A 41 16.12 0.05 -6.57
C ASN A 41 16.74 0.72 -5.32
N GLU A 42 17.43 1.85 -5.48
CA GLU A 42 18.00 2.61 -4.36
C GLU A 42 16.94 3.04 -3.36
N ASN A 43 15.77 3.51 -3.83
CA ASN A 43 14.66 3.90 -2.97
C ASN A 43 14.10 2.70 -2.19
N THR A 44 14.07 1.51 -2.79
CA THR A 44 13.69 0.27 -2.10
C THR A 44 14.69 -0.07 -0.99
N ILE A 45 15.99 -0.02 -1.28
CA ILE A 45 17.07 -0.28 -0.31
C ILE A 45 17.03 0.72 0.85
N LEU A 46 16.79 2.00 0.56
CA LEU A 46 16.69 3.06 1.57
C LEU A 46 15.47 2.86 2.47
N LYS A 47 14.32 2.50 1.90
CA LYS A 47 13.12 2.16 2.67
C LYS A 47 13.39 1.00 3.63
N ASP A 48 14.03 -0.07 3.15
CA ASP A 48 14.39 -1.21 3.99
C ASP A 48 15.39 -0.81 5.09
N HIS A 49 16.40 0.00 4.77
CA HIS A 49 17.34 0.51 5.78
C HIS A 49 16.66 1.39 6.82
N VAL A 50 15.75 2.29 6.44
CA VAL A 50 15.01 3.12 7.39
C VAL A 50 14.11 2.26 8.28
N HIS A 51 13.48 1.23 7.74
CA HIS A 51 12.68 0.33 8.55
C HIS A 51 13.56 -0.45 9.56
N ASN A 52 14.69 -1.00 9.10
CA ASN A 52 15.55 -1.88 9.91
C ASN A 52 16.50 -1.14 10.88
N ALA A 53 17.04 0.02 10.48
CA ALA A 53 18.05 0.75 11.27
C ALA A 53 17.47 1.48 12.49
N THR A 54 16.15 1.55 12.62
CA THR A 54 15.50 2.41 13.62
C THR A 54 14.69 1.67 14.70
N VAL A 55 14.97 0.40 14.99
CA VAL A 55 14.10 -0.40 15.87
C VAL A 55 14.64 -0.57 17.30
N PRO A 56 13.88 -0.07 18.29
CA PRO A 56 13.43 -0.91 19.41
C PRO A 56 11.99 -1.45 19.25
N ASP A 57 11.13 -0.81 18.44
CA ASP A 57 9.72 -1.19 18.29
C ASP A 57 9.45 -1.85 16.91
N SER A 58 9.56 -3.18 16.88
CA SER A 58 9.67 -4.03 15.68
C SER A 58 8.32 -4.42 15.07
N TYR A 59 7.50 -3.46 14.65
CA TYR A 59 6.24 -3.81 13.97
C TYR A 59 6.46 -4.15 12.50
N PRO A 60 5.88 -5.25 11.98
CA PRO A 60 6.01 -5.64 10.58
C PRO A 60 5.41 -4.60 9.63
N LEU A 61 5.86 -4.64 8.37
CA LEU A 61 5.24 -3.91 7.27
C LEU A 61 4.12 -4.74 6.65
N LEU A 62 3.18 -4.07 5.98
CA LEU A 62 2.29 -4.76 5.04
C LEU A 62 3.09 -5.53 3.96
N PRO A 63 2.64 -6.72 3.55
CA PRO A 63 1.43 -7.40 4.00
C PRO A 63 1.59 -8.10 5.37
N ILE A 64 0.50 -8.17 6.15
CA ILE A 64 0.46 -8.90 7.43
C ILE A 64 -0.67 -9.93 7.46
N GLU A 65 -0.54 -10.89 8.38
CA GLU A 65 -1.59 -11.85 8.71
C GLU A 65 -2.15 -11.53 10.10
N VAL A 66 -3.49 -11.52 10.20
CA VAL A 66 -4.24 -11.31 11.44
C VAL A 66 -4.89 -12.65 11.81
N PRO A 67 -4.48 -13.26 12.94
CA PRO A 67 -5.00 -14.54 13.40
C PRO A 67 -6.42 -14.43 13.99
N ASP A 68 -7.13 -15.56 14.09
CA ASP A 68 -8.47 -15.70 14.66
C ASP A 68 -8.52 -15.87 16.18
N ASN A 69 -7.39 -15.66 16.86
CA ASN A 69 -7.24 -15.86 18.30
C ASN A 69 -7.50 -14.58 19.12
N ASN A 70 -8.22 -13.61 18.56
CA ASN A 70 -8.56 -12.35 19.21
C ASN A 70 -7.33 -11.53 19.67
N THR A 71 -6.17 -11.73 19.04
CA THR A 71 -4.94 -10.99 19.33
C THR A 71 -4.83 -9.76 18.44
N THR A 72 -4.44 -8.64 19.02
CA THR A 72 -4.13 -7.41 18.29
C THR A 72 -2.75 -7.50 17.64
N VAL A 73 -2.69 -7.22 16.33
CA VAL A 73 -1.46 -7.18 15.55
C VAL A 73 -1.17 -5.74 15.17
N HIS A 74 -0.01 -5.24 15.60
CA HIS A 74 0.50 -3.92 15.21
C HIS A 74 1.38 -4.01 13.98
N PHE A 75 1.29 -3.00 13.11
CA PHE A 75 2.02 -2.94 11.85
C PHE A 75 2.19 -1.51 11.35
N TYR A 76 3.10 -1.32 10.40
CA TYR A 76 3.19 -0.09 9.62
C TYR A 76 2.65 -0.32 8.21
N THR A 77 1.94 0.67 7.66
CA THR A 77 1.41 0.61 6.28
C THR A 77 2.50 0.64 5.18
N GLY A 78 3.76 0.80 5.57
CA GLY A 78 4.95 0.76 4.71
C GLY A 78 6.20 1.22 5.47
N ALA A 79 7.36 1.24 4.80
CA ALA A 79 8.66 1.55 5.43
C ALA A 79 8.73 2.92 6.14
N CYS A 80 7.86 3.86 5.77
CA CYS A 80 7.64 5.13 6.49
C CYS A 80 6.13 5.41 6.61
N GLY A 81 5.32 4.36 6.72
CA GLY A 81 3.86 4.44 6.75
C GLY A 81 3.31 4.86 8.10
N ARG A 82 1.98 4.89 8.20
CA ARG A 82 1.28 5.10 9.48
C ARG A 82 1.35 3.84 10.32
N HIS A 83 1.43 4.02 11.63
CA HIS A 83 1.29 2.93 12.58
C HIS A 83 -0.19 2.59 12.74
N MET A 84 -0.51 1.31 12.59
CA MET A 84 -1.86 0.78 12.73
C MET A 84 -1.85 -0.50 13.57
N SER A 85 -3.02 -0.86 14.08
CA SER A 85 -3.29 -2.20 14.56
C SER A 85 -4.51 -2.79 13.87
N ALA A 86 -4.55 -4.12 13.86
CA ALA A 86 -5.68 -4.91 13.42
C ALA A 86 -6.00 -5.99 14.44
N ARG A 87 -7.30 -6.22 14.70
CA ARG A 87 -7.78 -7.29 15.57
C ARG A 87 -8.99 -7.95 14.92
N MET A 88 -9.06 -9.27 14.97
CA MET A 88 -10.24 -10.01 14.54
C MET A 88 -11.09 -10.41 15.74
N ILE A 89 -12.37 -10.06 15.72
CA ILE A 89 -13.37 -10.54 16.68
C ILE A 89 -14.32 -11.47 15.93
N VAL A 90 -14.42 -12.72 16.37
CA VAL A 90 -15.30 -13.74 15.78
C VAL A 90 -16.40 -14.07 16.78
N ALA A 91 -17.66 -13.97 16.35
CA ALA A 91 -18.81 -14.38 17.13
C ALA A 91 -19.11 -15.88 16.94
N GLU A 92 -19.92 -16.46 17.83
CA GLU A 92 -20.24 -17.90 17.86
C GLU A 92 -20.89 -18.42 16.57
N ASN A 93 -21.47 -17.56 15.75
CA ASN A 93 -22.09 -17.89 14.46
C ASN A 93 -21.13 -17.77 13.27
N PHE A 94 -19.81 -17.70 13.50
CA PHE A 94 -18.76 -17.49 12.49
C PHE A 94 -18.88 -16.17 11.71
N ASN A 95 -19.75 -15.26 12.12
CA ASN A 95 -19.68 -13.87 11.69
C ASN A 95 -18.65 -13.15 12.55
N GLY A 96 -17.84 -12.30 11.95
CA GLY A 96 -16.83 -11.55 12.67
C GLY A 96 -16.64 -10.17 12.11
N PHE A 97 -15.76 -9.44 12.76
CA PHE A 97 -15.35 -8.09 12.39
C PHE A 97 -13.84 -8.04 12.41
N ILE A 98 -13.27 -7.39 11.41
CA ILE A 98 -11.92 -6.85 11.53
C ILE A 98 -12.03 -5.43 12.04
N LEU A 99 -11.33 -5.18 13.14
CA LEU A 99 -11.16 -3.86 13.73
C LEU A 99 -9.80 -3.32 13.32
N LEU A 100 -9.75 -2.03 13.01
CA LEU A 100 -8.54 -1.29 12.70
C LEU A 100 -8.50 -0.01 13.52
N ALA A 101 -7.31 0.36 13.98
CA ALA A 101 -7.05 1.63 14.64
C ALA A 101 -5.76 2.24 14.11
N PHE A 102 -5.74 3.57 13.95
CA PHE A 102 -4.52 4.32 13.73
C PHE A 102 -3.92 4.74 15.07
N HIS A 103 -2.61 4.67 15.18
CA HIS A 103 -1.89 5.04 16.39
C HIS A 103 -0.82 6.07 16.09
N LYS A 104 -0.37 6.74 17.16
CA LYS A 104 0.84 7.52 17.07
C LYS A 104 2.01 6.61 16.68
N GLY A 105 2.57 6.88 15.51
CA GLY A 105 3.70 6.17 14.93
C GLY A 105 4.95 7.03 14.91
N LYS A 106 6.10 6.35 14.78
CA LYS A 106 7.40 7.03 14.64
C LYS A 106 7.49 7.93 13.41
N PHE A 107 6.79 7.54 12.35
CA PHE A 107 6.84 8.21 11.05
C PHE A 107 5.78 9.30 10.88
N ASP A 108 4.89 9.49 11.85
CA ASP A 108 3.80 10.48 11.75
C ASP A 108 4.29 11.91 11.53
N LYS A 109 5.47 12.24 12.05
CA LYS A 109 6.14 13.53 11.81
C LYS A 109 6.40 13.84 10.33
N TYR A 110 6.37 12.83 9.46
CA TYR A 110 6.54 12.97 8.02
C TYR A 110 5.20 13.04 7.26
N ASN A 111 4.08 13.07 7.99
CA ASN A 111 2.72 13.08 7.44
C ASN A 111 2.50 12.02 6.33
N PRO A 112 2.72 10.72 6.65
CA PRO A 112 2.66 9.68 5.65
C PRO A 112 1.23 9.48 5.12
N LYS A 113 1.12 9.36 3.80
CA LYS A 113 -0.15 9.08 3.14
C LYS A 113 -0.68 7.70 3.52
N ILE A 114 -1.98 7.60 3.66
CA ILE A 114 -2.67 6.33 3.90
C ILE A 114 -2.81 5.61 2.55
N PRO A 115 -2.24 4.41 2.37
CA PRO A 115 -2.43 3.66 1.14
C PRO A 115 -3.84 3.06 1.07
N ASN A 116 -4.26 2.68 -0.14
CA ASN A 116 -5.42 1.82 -0.28
C ASN A 116 -5.09 0.45 0.33
N MET A 117 -5.84 0.04 1.35
CA MET A 117 -5.66 -1.26 2.00
C MET A 117 -6.79 -2.20 1.64
N PHE A 118 -6.42 -3.47 1.48
CA PHE A 118 -7.32 -4.54 1.09
C PHE A 118 -7.18 -5.73 2.03
N VAL A 119 -8.29 -6.42 2.24
CA VAL A 119 -8.37 -7.65 3.02
C VAL A 119 -8.67 -8.82 2.11
N LYS A 120 -7.89 -9.88 2.25
CA LYS A 120 -8.19 -11.24 1.77
C LYS A 120 -8.40 -12.14 2.97
N HIS A 121 -9.39 -13.03 2.92
CA HIS A 121 -9.66 -13.95 4.03
C HIS A 121 -9.91 -15.36 3.51
N LYS A 122 -9.57 -16.33 4.38
CA LYS A 122 -9.77 -17.75 4.15
C LYS A 122 -10.98 -18.25 4.93
N ILE A 123 -11.88 -18.96 4.25
CA ILE A 123 -13.03 -19.61 4.89
C ILE A 123 -12.64 -20.98 5.43
N GLN A 124 -13.10 -21.32 6.63
CA GLN A 124 -12.79 -22.61 7.29
C GLN A 124 -13.12 -23.85 6.44
N PHE A 125 -14.22 -23.79 5.67
CA PHE A 125 -14.75 -24.91 4.90
C PHE A 125 -14.42 -24.88 3.41
N ILE A 126 -13.74 -23.82 2.94
CA ILE A 126 -13.37 -23.68 1.53
C ILE A 126 -11.90 -23.28 1.45
N SER A 127 -11.08 -24.12 0.81
CA SER A 127 -9.64 -23.84 0.64
C SER A 127 -9.36 -22.67 -0.33
N SER A 128 -10.38 -21.97 -0.83
CA SER A 128 -10.23 -20.81 -1.71
C SER A 128 -10.32 -19.49 -0.93
N LEU A 129 -9.39 -18.58 -1.21
CA LEU A 129 -9.45 -17.19 -0.76
C LEU A 129 -10.63 -16.48 -1.42
N LEU A 130 -11.41 -15.73 -0.65
CA LEU A 130 -12.45 -14.85 -1.19
C LEU A 130 -11.86 -13.62 -1.89
N PRO A 131 -12.62 -12.97 -2.79
CA PRO A 131 -12.20 -11.73 -3.43
C PRO A 131 -11.84 -10.68 -2.38
N SER A 132 -10.79 -9.92 -2.68
CA SER A 132 -10.36 -8.84 -1.80
C SER A 132 -11.36 -7.70 -1.78
N PHE A 133 -11.58 -7.13 -0.61
CA PHE A 133 -12.35 -5.90 -0.47
C PHE A 133 -11.51 -4.80 0.17
N LYS A 134 -11.86 -3.55 -0.13
CA LYS A 134 -11.18 -2.38 0.41
C LYS A 134 -11.60 -2.18 1.87
N VAL A 135 -10.62 -1.94 2.76
CA VAL A 135 -10.89 -1.81 4.19
C VAL A 135 -11.06 -0.36 4.62
N LEU A 136 -10.42 0.56 3.88
CA LEU A 136 -10.49 1.99 4.12
C LEU A 136 -11.24 2.69 3.00
N ASP A 137 -12.46 3.10 3.30
CA ASP A 137 -13.12 4.19 2.58
C ASP A 137 -12.64 5.50 3.23
N ASN A 138 -12.54 6.62 2.52
CA ASN A 138 -12.02 7.87 3.07
C ASN A 138 -12.91 8.39 4.23
N THR A 139 -12.73 7.84 5.42
CA THR A 139 -13.52 8.08 6.63
C THR A 139 -12.73 8.96 7.58
N GLU A 140 -13.39 9.92 8.23
CA GLU A 140 -12.83 10.81 9.27
C GLU A 140 -12.10 10.04 10.39
N ALA A 141 -12.51 8.78 10.65
CA ALA A 141 -11.85 7.87 11.60
C ALA A 141 -10.36 7.60 11.26
N ALA A 142 -9.96 7.75 10.01
CA ALA A 142 -8.56 7.59 9.61
C ALA A 142 -7.67 8.74 10.10
N ASP A 143 -8.25 9.89 10.45
CA ASP A 143 -7.52 11.07 10.92
C ASP A 143 -7.34 11.09 12.44
N GLU A 144 -8.03 10.21 13.17
CA GLU A 144 -7.94 10.11 14.63
C GLU A 144 -6.81 9.14 15.05
N LEU A 145 -5.97 9.58 16.00
CA LEU A 145 -4.90 8.75 16.57
C LEU A 145 -5.34 8.22 17.94
N LEU A 146 -5.47 6.91 18.05
CA LEU A 146 -5.96 6.23 19.24
C LEU A 146 -4.82 5.65 20.10
N PRO A 147 -5.07 5.39 21.39
CA PRO A 147 -4.16 4.66 22.27
C PRO A 147 -3.70 3.33 21.66
N HIS A 148 -2.49 2.90 22.02
CA HIS A 148 -1.86 1.71 21.46
C HIS A 148 -2.70 0.44 21.67
N ASP A 149 -3.28 0.31 22.86
CA ASP A 149 -4.03 -0.84 23.35
C ASP A 149 -5.56 -0.71 23.13
N VAL A 150 -6.02 0.28 22.35
CA VAL A 150 -7.46 0.55 22.18
C VAL A 150 -8.22 -0.67 21.68
N LEU A 151 -7.64 -1.46 20.77
CA LEU A 151 -8.30 -2.65 20.25
C LEU A 151 -8.40 -3.76 21.29
N ASP A 152 -7.49 -3.83 22.27
CA ASP A 152 -7.51 -4.85 23.33
C ASP A 152 -8.64 -4.63 24.33
N THR A 153 -9.07 -3.37 24.50
CA THR A 153 -10.18 -3.00 25.39
C THR A 153 -11.56 -3.39 24.86
N ILE A 154 -11.67 -3.72 23.57
CA ILE A 154 -12.94 -4.01 22.92
C ILE A 154 -13.31 -5.48 23.17
N THR A 155 -14.42 -5.71 23.86
CA THR A 155 -14.97 -7.04 24.14
C THR A 155 -16.15 -7.41 23.25
N GLY A 156 -16.73 -6.44 22.55
CA GLY A 156 -17.89 -6.60 21.68
C GLY A 156 -18.12 -5.36 20.79
N ILE A 157 -19.06 -5.44 19.86
CA ILE A 157 -19.29 -4.40 18.84
C ILE A 157 -20.01 -3.17 19.42
N ASP A 158 -20.80 -3.37 20.47
CA ASP A 158 -21.63 -2.31 21.06
C ASP A 158 -20.80 -1.23 21.81
N ASP A 159 -19.54 -1.52 22.12
CA ASP A 159 -18.63 -0.67 22.90
C ASP A 159 -17.49 -0.06 22.06
N MET A 160 -17.70 0.13 20.75
CA MET A 160 -16.63 0.58 19.86
C MET A 160 -16.27 2.08 20.08
N PRO A 161 -15.03 2.41 20.48
CA PRO A 161 -14.62 3.80 20.65
C PRO A 161 -14.67 4.58 19.32
N PRO A 162 -14.92 5.90 19.35
CA PRO A 162 -14.73 6.76 18.18
C PRO A 162 -13.34 6.57 17.56
N GLY A 163 -13.26 6.66 16.24
CA GLY A 163 -12.02 6.49 15.48
C GLY A 163 -11.64 5.03 15.17
N VAL A 164 -12.25 4.03 15.81
CA VAL A 164 -12.05 2.63 15.44
C VAL A 164 -12.84 2.31 14.18
N ILE A 165 -12.19 1.67 13.22
CA ILE A 165 -12.78 1.28 11.94
C ILE A 165 -13.12 -0.21 12.03
N SER A 166 -14.37 -0.57 11.74
CA SER A 166 -14.82 -1.96 11.66
C SER A 166 -15.24 -2.34 10.23
N ARG A 167 -15.00 -3.59 9.85
CA ARG A 167 -15.52 -4.20 8.63
C ARG A 167 -15.97 -5.63 8.88
N ASP A 168 -17.15 -5.95 8.37
CA ASP A 168 -17.73 -7.28 8.48
C ASP A 168 -16.89 -8.30 7.70
N ILE A 169 -16.68 -9.46 8.32
CA ILE A 169 -16.00 -10.60 7.74
C ILE A 169 -16.84 -11.84 8.04
N ALA A 170 -17.19 -12.60 7.01
CA ALA A 170 -17.99 -13.81 7.18
C ALA A 170 -17.09 -15.05 7.10
N PHE A 171 -17.22 -15.94 8.08
CA PHE A 171 -16.57 -17.26 8.12
C PHE A 171 -15.03 -17.24 8.02
N ALA A 172 -14.38 -16.14 8.43
CA ALA A 172 -12.94 -15.96 8.31
C ALA A 172 -12.15 -16.66 9.43
N THR A 173 -11.12 -17.42 9.05
CA THR A 173 -10.17 -18.08 9.98
C THR A 173 -8.78 -17.42 10.00
N MET A 174 -8.50 -16.62 8.97
CA MET A 174 -7.29 -15.82 8.87
C MET A 174 -7.56 -14.68 7.90
N ILE A 175 -7.07 -13.49 8.24
CA ILE A 175 -7.10 -12.33 7.36
C ILE A 175 -5.70 -11.94 6.95
N LYS A 176 -5.50 -11.72 5.66
CA LYS A 176 -4.32 -11.07 5.12
C LYS A 176 -4.65 -9.64 4.72
N ILE A 177 -3.95 -8.67 5.29
CA ILE A 177 -4.04 -7.26 4.92
C ILE A 177 -2.86 -6.91 4.02
N TYR A 178 -3.09 -6.15 2.96
CA TYR A 178 -2.05 -5.65 2.06
C TYR A 178 -2.42 -4.29 1.47
N SER A 179 -1.43 -3.60 0.91
CA SER A 179 -1.62 -2.36 0.16
C SER A 179 -1.25 -2.55 -1.32
N GLU A 180 -1.91 -1.80 -2.20
CA GLU A 180 -1.52 -1.65 -3.61
C GLU A 180 -0.63 -0.42 -3.83
#